data_AF-A0A4Y2A7W1-F1
#
_entry.id   AF-A0A4Y2A7W1-F1
#
_cell.length_a   1.000
_cell.length_b   1.000
_cell.length_c   1.000
_cell.angle_alpha   90.00
_cell.angle_beta   90.00
_cell.angle_gamma   90.00
#
_symmetry.space_group_name_H-M   'P 1'
#
loop_
_entity.id
_entity.type
_entity.pdbx_description
1 polymer ?
#
loop_
_entity_poly.entity_id
_entity_poly.type
_entity_poly.pdbx_seq_one_letter_code
_entity_poly.pdbx_strand_id
1 'polypeptide(L)'
;MNVGVRQNRLYRECFPEGPHPTRQTILKVVKRLRETGCVTSRPRNVARMVQPEDVPAYALALPHSSTKMISVNCGLSKSRVWTILNESGAHPYRSTPVQGLLPRDAERRYTWCNFVMNN
;
A
#
# COMPACT_ATOMS: atom_id res chain seq x y z
N MET A 1 -49.86 -1.55 10.82
CA MET A 1 -49.03 -2.77 10.77
C MET A 1 -47.56 -2.38 10.63
N ASN A 2 -46.68 -2.93 11.47
CA ASN A 2 -45.30 -2.49 11.64
C ASN A 2 -44.45 -2.90 10.39
N VAL A 3 -43.88 -1.93 9.66
CA VAL A 3 -43.25 -2.10 8.33
C VAL A 3 -42.22 -3.25 8.28
N GLY A 4 -41.50 -3.47 9.37
CA GLY A 4 -40.52 -4.56 9.48
C GLY A 4 -41.09 -5.97 9.51
N VAL A 5 -42.38 -6.15 9.82
CA VAL A 5 -43.03 -7.48 9.81
C VAL A 5 -43.36 -7.90 8.37
N ARG A 6 -43.80 -6.96 7.53
CA ARG A 6 -44.11 -7.21 6.11
C ARG A 6 -42.86 -7.61 5.31
N GLN A 7 -41.73 -6.95 5.56
CA GLN A 7 -40.47 -7.23 4.86
C GLN A 7 -39.92 -8.64 5.19
N ASN A 8 -39.99 -9.05 6.46
CA ASN A 8 -39.53 -10.40 6.84
C ASN A 8 -40.43 -11.50 6.24
N ARG A 9 -41.74 -11.26 6.21
CA ARG A 9 -42.71 -12.17 5.58
C ARG A 9 -42.45 -12.33 4.07
N LEU A 10 -42.33 -11.22 3.35
CA LEU A 10 -42.03 -11.23 1.90
C LEU A 10 -40.70 -11.95 1.62
N TYR A 11 -39.67 -11.74 2.44
CA TYR A 11 -38.39 -12.43 2.27
C TYR A 11 -38.54 -13.95 2.43
N ARG A 12 -39.32 -14.42 3.41
CA ARG A 12 -39.62 -15.86 3.60
C ARG A 12 -40.42 -16.44 2.44
N GLU A 13 -41.37 -15.68 1.89
CA GLU A 13 -42.17 -16.09 0.73
C GLU A 13 -41.32 -16.19 -0.54
N CYS A 14 -40.35 -15.29 -0.75
CA CYS A 14 -39.46 -15.31 -1.91
C CYS A 14 -38.31 -16.32 -1.80
N PHE A 15 -37.86 -16.64 -0.58
CA PHE A 15 -36.74 -17.54 -0.32
C PHE A 15 -37.13 -18.57 0.75
N PRO A 16 -37.96 -19.57 0.38
CA PRO A 16 -38.47 -20.55 1.35
C PRO A 16 -37.38 -21.51 1.86
N GLU A 17 -36.32 -21.72 1.09
CA GLU A 17 -35.27 -22.69 1.40
C GLU A 17 -34.09 -22.04 2.16
N GLY A 18 -33.66 -22.71 3.23
CA GLY A 18 -32.43 -22.40 3.96
C GLY A 18 -32.59 -21.51 5.22
N PRO A 19 -31.46 -21.17 5.86
CA PRO A 19 -31.45 -20.38 7.09
C PRO A 19 -31.92 -18.94 6.85
N HIS A 20 -32.91 -18.50 7.61
CA HIS A 20 -33.49 -17.18 7.45
C HIS A 20 -32.77 -16.12 8.31
N PRO A 21 -32.38 -14.97 7.72
CA PRO A 21 -31.83 -13.86 8.49
C PRO A 21 -32.83 -13.34 9.53
N THR A 22 -32.33 -12.85 10.66
CA THR A 22 -33.18 -12.24 11.69
C THR A 22 -33.87 -10.99 11.17
N ARG A 23 -35.04 -10.65 11.73
CA ARG A 23 -35.79 -9.43 11.38
C ARG A 23 -34.93 -8.16 11.47
N GLN A 24 -34.02 -8.10 12.44
CA GLN A 24 -33.13 -6.96 12.63
C GLN A 24 -32.13 -6.80 11.48
N THR A 25 -31.59 -7.90 10.96
CA THR A 25 -30.67 -7.89 9.80
C THR A 25 -31.38 -7.36 8.56
N ILE A 26 -32.59 -7.86 8.27
CA ILE A 26 -33.40 -7.39 7.14
C ILE A 26 -33.68 -5.89 7.26
N LEU A 27 -34.07 -5.42 8.45
CA LEU A 27 -34.31 -4.00 8.68
C LEU A 27 -33.05 -3.14 8.50
N LYS A 28 -31.90 -3.59 8.98
CA LYS A 28 -30.62 -2.87 8.80
C LYS A 28 -30.22 -2.79 7.33
N VAL A 29 -30.42 -3.86 6.56
CA VAL A 29 -30.14 -3.89 5.11
C VAL A 29 -31.08 -2.95 4.35
N VAL A 30 -32.39 -3.03 4.61
CA VAL A 30 -33.39 -2.14 3.97
C VAL A 30 -33.12 -0.67 4.32
N LYS A 31 -32.78 -0.37 5.58
CA LYS A 31 -32.42 0.98 6.01
C LYS A 31 -31.19 1.50 5.25
N ARG A 32 -30.10 0.72 5.19
CA ARG A 32 -28.88 1.08 4.46
C ARG A 32 -29.15 1.29 2.97
N LEU A 33 -29.95 0.42 2.36
CA LEU A 33 -30.31 0.55 0.94
C LEU A 33 -31.08 1.85 0.69
N ARG A 34 -32.00 2.24 1.58
CA ARG A 34 -32.73 3.51 1.46
C ARG A 34 -31.84 4.74 1.67
N GLU A 35 -30.88 4.66 2.59
CA GLU A 35 -30.00 5.78 2.94
C GLU A 35 -28.85 5.97 1.94
N THR A 36 -28.27 4.88 1.43
CA THR A 36 -27.03 4.91 0.63
C THR A 36 -27.24 4.41 -0.80
N GLY A 37 -28.37 3.78 -1.12
CA GLY A 37 -28.61 3.15 -2.43
C GLY A 37 -27.85 1.85 -2.67
N CYS A 38 -27.09 1.37 -1.67
CA CYS A 38 -26.23 0.19 -1.80
C CYS A 38 -26.29 -0.71 -0.56
N VAL A 39 -26.27 -2.03 -0.77
CA VAL A 39 -26.29 -3.05 0.31
C VAL A 39 -24.88 -3.42 0.77
N THR A 40 -23.86 -3.23 -0.09
CA THR A 40 -22.48 -3.58 0.25
C THR A 40 -21.97 -2.70 1.37
N SER A 41 -21.22 -3.28 2.30
CA SER A 41 -20.54 -2.48 3.32
C SER A 41 -19.46 -1.64 2.67
N ARG A 42 -19.33 -0.37 3.08
CA ARG A 42 -18.13 0.43 2.78
C ARG A 42 -16.88 -0.39 3.12
N PRO A 43 -15.81 -0.32 2.30
CA PRO A 43 -14.56 -1.00 2.62
C PRO A 43 -14.13 -0.60 4.03
N ARG A 44 -13.74 -1.60 4.82
CA ARG A 44 -13.26 -1.42 6.19
C ARG A 44 -12.11 -0.42 6.12
N ASN A 45 -12.17 0.68 6.88
CA ASN A 45 -11.13 1.71 6.91
C ASN A 45 -9.77 1.05 7.14
N VAL A 46 -9.02 0.82 6.06
CA VAL A 46 -7.62 0.40 6.13
C VAL A 46 -6.89 1.64 6.59
N ALA A 47 -6.21 1.55 7.74
CA ALA A 47 -5.45 2.66 8.31
C ALA A 47 -4.64 3.35 7.20
N ARG A 48 -4.62 4.69 7.25
CA ARG A 48 -4.00 5.60 6.27
C ARG A 48 -2.70 4.97 5.73
N MET A 49 -2.80 4.35 4.57
CA MET A 49 -1.62 3.85 3.87
C MET A 49 -0.78 5.08 3.57
N VAL A 50 0.50 5.05 3.94
CA VAL A 50 1.49 5.86 3.22
C VAL A 50 1.24 5.60 1.75
N GLN A 51 1.08 6.66 0.96
CA GLN A 51 0.77 6.50 -0.45
C GLN A 51 1.92 5.67 -1.04
N PRO A 52 1.63 4.62 -1.83
CA PRO A 52 2.69 3.77 -2.37
C PRO A 52 3.75 4.58 -3.13
N GLU A 53 3.40 5.77 -3.62
CA GLU A 53 4.27 6.77 -4.24
C GLU A 53 5.33 7.37 -3.29
N ASP A 54 5.10 7.39 -1.97
CA ASP A 54 6.05 7.92 -0.98
C ASP A 54 7.20 6.94 -0.67
N VAL A 55 6.99 5.64 -0.94
CA VAL A 55 7.97 4.58 -0.66
C VAL A 55 9.23 4.69 -1.54
N PRO A 56 9.10 4.89 -2.87
CA PRO A 56 10.25 5.21 -3.73
C PRO A 56 10.96 6.50 -3.33
N ALA A 57 10.21 7.55 -2.99
CA ALA A 57 10.80 8.82 -2.57
C ALA A 57 11.65 8.65 -1.29
N TYR A 58 11.15 7.87 -0.33
CA TYR A 58 11.89 7.52 0.87
C TYR A 58 13.18 6.74 0.56
N ALA A 59 13.10 5.74 -0.32
CA ALA A 59 14.26 4.94 -0.72
C ALA A 59 15.34 5.78 -1.42
N LEU A 60 14.93 6.74 -2.26
CA LEU A 60 15.85 7.66 -2.95
C LEU A 60 16.49 8.68 -2.00
N ALA A 61 15.73 9.21 -1.03
CA ALA A 61 16.26 10.14 -0.04
C ALA A 61 17.28 9.47 0.90
N LEU A 62 17.12 8.16 1.16
CA LEU A 62 17.96 7.38 2.06
C LEU A 62 18.39 6.05 1.41
N PRO A 63 19.35 6.05 0.47
CA PRO A 63 19.71 4.87 -0.32
C PRO A 63 20.27 3.70 0.50
N HIS A 64 20.75 3.97 1.72
CA HIS A 64 21.23 2.95 2.66
C HIS A 64 20.12 2.30 3.50
N SER A 65 18.87 2.74 3.34
CA SER A 65 17.77 2.23 4.15
C SER A 65 17.32 0.85 3.68
N SER A 66 17.26 -0.09 4.63
CA SER A 66 16.80 -1.45 4.32
C SER A 66 15.28 -1.47 4.13
N THR A 67 14.78 -2.45 3.36
CA THR A 67 13.34 -2.72 3.22
C THR A 67 12.64 -2.93 4.57
N LYS A 68 13.36 -3.40 5.60
CA LYS A 68 12.86 -3.48 6.98
C LYS A 68 12.62 -2.10 7.60
N MET A 69 13.56 -1.16 7.44
CA MET A 69 13.39 0.19 7.97
C MET A 69 12.26 0.94 7.24
N ILE A 70 12.21 0.80 5.93
CA ILE A 70 11.14 1.40 5.09
C ILE A 70 9.77 0.83 5.51
N SER A 71 9.67 -0.48 5.76
CA SER A 71 8.46 -1.13 6.27
C SER A 71 7.98 -0.54 7.60
N VAL A 72 8.89 -0.34 8.56
CA VAL A 72 8.57 0.26 9.87
C VAL A 72 8.11 1.70 9.71
N ASN A 73 8.82 2.48 8.90
CA ASN A 73 8.55 3.92 8.76
C ASN A 73 7.30 4.21 7.93
N CYS A 74 6.98 3.35 6.95
CA CYS A 74 5.79 3.51 6.11
C CYS A 74 4.55 2.75 6.64
N GLY A 75 4.68 1.95 7.71
CA GLY A 75 3.60 1.11 8.22
C GLY A 75 3.14 0.02 7.24
N LEU A 76 4.03 -0.40 6.33
CA LEU A 76 3.75 -1.38 5.29
C LEU A 76 4.40 -2.73 5.62
N SER A 77 3.83 -3.82 5.11
CA SER A 77 4.51 -5.11 5.16
C SER A 77 5.78 -5.08 4.30
N LYS A 78 6.81 -5.83 4.71
CA LYS A 78 8.06 -5.94 3.93
C LYS A 78 7.82 -6.38 2.49
N SER A 79 6.91 -7.33 2.28
CA SER A 79 6.57 -7.82 0.93
C SER A 79 5.96 -6.71 0.08
N ARG A 80 5.07 -5.88 0.66
CA ARG A 80 4.47 -4.75 -0.06
C ARG A 80 5.52 -3.70 -0.44
N VAL A 81 6.45 -3.40 0.47
CA VAL A 81 7.58 -2.50 0.18
C VAL A 81 8.44 -3.08 -0.95
N TRP A 82 8.76 -4.36 -0.91
CA TRP A 82 9.58 -5.01 -1.95
C TRP A 82 8.91 -4.94 -3.33
N THR A 83 7.61 -5.23 -3.42
CA THR A 83 6.84 -5.10 -4.67
C THR A 83 6.88 -3.67 -5.21
N ILE A 84 6.60 -2.66 -4.37
CA ILE A 84 6.58 -1.25 -4.78
C ILE A 84 7.96 -0.82 -5.31
N LEU A 85 9.04 -1.14 -4.60
CA LEU A 85 10.40 -0.77 -5.02
C LEU A 85 10.80 -1.46 -6.34
N ASN A 86 10.33 -2.69 -6.57
CA ASN A 86 10.60 -3.42 -7.81
C ASN A 86 9.79 -2.88 -9.00
N GLU A 87 8.52 -2.53 -8.78
CA GLU A 87 7.65 -1.89 -9.78
C GLU A 87 8.15 -0.49 -10.14
N SER A 88 8.67 0.27 -9.17
CA SER A 88 9.17 1.63 -9.37
C SER A 88 10.64 1.70 -9.80
N GLY A 89 11.35 0.57 -9.89
CA GLY A 89 12.80 0.53 -10.14
C GLY A 89 13.67 1.22 -9.07
N ALA A 90 13.12 1.45 -7.87
CA ALA A 90 13.81 2.17 -6.80
C ALA A 90 14.56 1.19 -5.90
N HIS A 91 15.71 0.70 -6.35
CA HIS A 91 16.52 -0.22 -5.57
C HIS A 91 17.43 0.52 -4.58
N PRO A 92 17.33 0.27 -3.27
CA PRO A 92 18.28 0.83 -2.31
C PRO A 92 19.68 0.26 -2.56
N TYR A 93 20.61 1.11 -3.00
CA TYR A 93 22.00 0.71 -3.22
C TYR A 93 22.82 0.87 -1.94
N ARG A 94 23.55 -0.17 -1.57
CA ARG A 94 24.63 -0.07 -0.58
C ARG A 94 25.94 0.17 -1.33
N SER A 95 26.40 1.41 -1.35
CA SER A 95 27.73 1.72 -1.88
C SER A 95 28.79 1.05 -1.00
N THR A 96 29.53 0.10 -1.56
CA THR A 96 30.71 -0.48 -0.92
C THR A 96 31.92 0.27 -1.44
N PRO A 97 32.66 1.02 -0.60
CA PRO A 97 33.94 1.59 -1.02
C PRO A 97 34.93 0.44 -1.21
N VAL A 98 35.22 0.10 -2.48
CA VAL A 98 36.10 -1.03 -2.83
C VAL A 98 37.58 -0.64 -2.75
N GLN A 99 37.89 0.66 -2.84
CA GLN A 99 39.26 1.17 -2.74
C GLN A 99 39.34 2.21 -1.62
N GLY A 100 40.36 2.10 -0.78
CA GLY A 100 40.68 3.05 0.29
C GLY A 100 41.24 4.35 -0.28
N LEU A 101 40.45 5.02 -1.11
CA LEU A 101 40.86 6.24 -1.81
C LEU A 101 41.12 7.36 -0.81
N LEU A 102 42.29 7.97 -0.92
CA LEU A 102 42.63 9.17 -0.17
C LEU A 102 42.11 10.40 -0.92
N PRO A 103 41.83 11.53 -0.23
CA PRO A 103 41.36 12.76 -0.87
C PRO A 103 42.24 13.25 -2.03
N ARG A 104 43.55 13.00 -1.96
CA ARG A 104 44.53 13.35 -3.01
C ARG A 104 44.40 12.49 -4.28
N ASP A 105 43.78 11.32 -4.19
CA ASP A 105 43.63 10.42 -5.34
C ASP A 105 42.56 10.88 -6.32
N ALA A 106 41.60 11.70 -5.86
CA ALA A 106 40.55 12.24 -6.72
C ALA A 106 41.15 13.13 -7.81
N GLU A 107 41.98 14.10 -7.42
CA GLU A 107 42.64 15.03 -8.36
C GLU A 107 43.48 14.27 -9.39
N ARG A 108 44.34 13.35 -8.92
CA ARG A 108 45.20 12.52 -9.80
C ARG A 108 44.40 11.73 -10.83
N ARG A 109 43.26 11.16 -10.42
CA ARG A 109 42.35 10.44 -11.31
C ARG A 109 41.73 11.36 -12.35
N TYR A 110 41.24 12.53 -11.95
CA TYR A 110 40.69 13.51 -12.89
C TYR A 110 41.72 13.98 -13.91
N THR A 111 42.96 14.26 -13.47
CA THR A 111 44.05 14.65 -14.39
C THR A 111 44.35 13.53 -15.39
N TRP A 112 44.44 12.27 -14.93
CA TRP A 112 44.69 11.13 -15.80
C TRP A 112 43.54 10.92 -16.81
N CYS A 113 42.28 10.97 -16.36
CA CYS A 113 41.13 10.87 -17.27
C CYS A 113 41.15 11.98 -18.32
N ASN A 114 41.44 13.22 -17.94
CA ASN A 114 41.54 14.34 -18.89
C ASN A 114 42.69 14.15 -19.88
N PHE A 115 43.83 13.59 -19.45
CA PHE A 115 44.93 13.25 -20.36
C PHE A 115 44.50 12.20 -21.38
N VAL A 116 43.84 11.11 -20.94
CA VAL A 116 43.38 10.03 -21.84
C VAL A 116 42.27 10.46 -22.79
N MET A 117 41.36 11.34 -22.35
CA MET A 117 40.20 11.75 -23.14
C MET A 117 40.50 12.91 -24.11
N ASN A 118 41.55 13.70 -23.88
CA ASN A 118 41.87 14.91 -24.66
C ASN A 118 43.25 14.87 -25.36
N ASN A 119 43.92 13.73 -25.37
CA ASN A 119 45.07 13.44 -26.25
C ASN A 119 44.72 12.26 -27.15
#